data_AF-A0A3A3GKD9-F1
#
_entry.id   AF-A0A3A3GKD9-F1
#
_cell.length_a   1.000
_cell.length_b   1.000
_cell.length_c   1.000
_cell.angle_alpha   90.00
_cell.angle_beta   90.00
_cell.angle_gamma   90.00
#
_symmetry.space_group_name_H-M   'P 1'
#
loop_
_entity.id
_entity.type
_entity.pdbx_description
1 polymer ?
#
loop_
_entity_poly.entity_id
_entity_poly.type
_entity_poly.pdbx_seq_one_letter_code
_entity_poly.pdbx_strand_id
1 'polypeptide(L)'
;MTSKFERVVSGFFSEAKTVCGSEGLYQSIFYHHARSEFRQNQIRREEPAEGGKVDFVLEDADRVIAVELKAGANGHRNSLANMKEVESKGKGLQHDLAKLHSLQRRSSKPVESWLVCVDLAALGIAFFRSDLEKYSGLSNDQETSFAYLSQLDDEYQTWVAGKRTARKLEAPQRTPQVDPWQLMASKALWNDFFAEVARDSGPECSHVDLFYHALRRAGLLHRQVASEVFFNCTRYGTRQYYIPDFAIFDEGFPGHFQLYGNNRRTVENDQYKLPALLSVLEFKGGESFRAKSISKRKEEIVSDVEKLAQQIKPRIEAAPSFLDRAKTIASPKYTMVVTDSDPRLQPCIEA
;
A
#
# COMPACT_ATOMS: atom_id res chain seq x y z
N MET A 1 -19.91 0.96 14.59
CA MET A 1 -18.69 1.64 14.16
C MET A 1 -18.39 2.81 15.10
N THR A 2 -17.16 2.91 15.61
CA THR A 2 -16.73 4.05 16.44
C THR A 2 -16.48 5.27 15.57
N SER A 3 -16.55 6.48 16.13
CA SER A 3 -16.28 7.70 15.36
C SER A 3 -14.85 7.75 14.80
N LYS A 4 -13.87 7.15 15.49
CA LYS A 4 -12.48 7.04 15.01
C LYS A 4 -12.37 6.16 13.78
N PHE A 5 -12.89 4.93 13.84
CA PHE A 5 -12.79 4.00 12.72
C PHE A 5 -13.58 4.48 11.50
N GLU A 6 -14.73 5.12 11.73
CA GLU A 6 -15.47 5.81 10.66
C GLU A 6 -14.62 6.84 9.93
N ARG A 7 -13.82 7.65 10.65
CA ARG A 7 -12.89 8.62 10.04
C ARG A 7 -11.75 7.93 9.28
N VAL A 8 -11.20 6.83 9.80
CA VAL A 8 -10.18 6.04 9.09
C VAL A 8 -10.72 5.53 7.75
N VAL A 9 -11.88 4.87 7.76
CA VAL A 9 -12.49 4.30 6.55
C VAL A 9 -12.90 5.39 5.56
N SER A 10 -13.48 6.50 6.04
CA SER A 10 -13.86 7.63 5.19
C SER A 10 -12.65 8.29 4.53
N GLY A 11 -11.59 8.56 5.30
CA GLY A 11 -10.33 9.10 4.79
C GLY A 11 -9.69 8.16 3.77
N PHE A 12 -9.57 6.87 4.13
CA PHE A 12 -9.06 5.82 3.25
C PHE A 12 -9.78 5.80 1.92
N PHE A 13 -11.12 5.75 1.91
CA PHE A 13 -11.87 5.70 0.66
C PHE A 13 -11.78 6.99 -0.16
N SER A 14 -11.70 8.14 0.51
CA SER A 14 -11.55 9.45 -0.16
C SER A 14 -10.22 9.55 -0.91
N GLU A 15 -9.17 8.90 -0.41
CA GLU A 15 -7.88 8.80 -1.09
C GLU A 15 -7.82 7.62 -2.08
N ALA A 16 -8.33 6.45 -1.69
CA ALA A 16 -8.32 5.22 -2.49
C ALA A 16 -9.02 5.37 -3.85
N LYS A 17 -10.03 6.26 -3.97
CA LYS A 17 -10.66 6.58 -5.27
C LYS A 17 -9.73 7.29 -6.25
N THR A 18 -8.66 7.90 -5.75
CA THR A 18 -7.75 8.76 -6.51
C THR A 18 -6.43 8.07 -6.87
N VAL A 19 -6.28 6.78 -6.58
CA VAL A 19 -5.05 6.03 -6.86
C VAL A 19 -5.36 4.73 -7.60
N CYS A 20 -4.39 4.10 -8.22
CA CYS A 20 -4.51 2.71 -8.66
C CYS A 20 -3.16 2.00 -8.46
N GLY A 21 -3.17 0.74 -8.03
CA GLY A 21 -1.95 0.09 -7.56
C GLY A 21 -2.18 -1.35 -7.12
N SER A 22 -1.17 -1.95 -6.49
CA SER A 22 -1.28 -3.21 -5.77
C SER A 22 -2.02 -3.02 -4.44
N GLU A 23 -2.37 -4.13 -3.79
CA GLU A 23 -2.92 -4.13 -2.42
C GLU A 23 -1.99 -3.42 -1.43
N GLY A 24 -0.66 -3.55 -1.58
CA GLY A 24 0.33 -2.88 -0.74
C GLY A 24 0.16 -1.35 -0.70
N LEU A 25 -0.15 -0.71 -1.83
CA LEU A 25 -0.45 0.72 -1.85
C LEU A 25 -1.69 1.07 -1.01
N TYR A 26 -2.75 0.27 -1.11
CA TYR A 26 -3.97 0.48 -0.32
C TYR A 26 -3.74 0.22 1.16
N GLN A 27 -2.91 -0.76 1.52
CA GLN A 27 -2.47 -0.96 2.90
C GLN A 27 -1.70 0.27 3.42
N SER A 28 -0.79 0.85 2.63
CA SER A 28 -0.08 2.09 3.03
C SER A 28 -1.02 3.29 3.22
N ILE A 29 -2.01 3.45 2.33
CA ILE A 29 -3.03 4.52 2.46
C ILE A 29 -3.89 4.28 3.70
N PHE A 30 -4.39 3.06 3.89
CA PHE A 30 -5.20 2.71 5.07
C PHE A 30 -4.41 2.97 6.35
N TYR A 31 -3.15 2.55 6.39
CA TYR A 31 -2.26 2.80 7.52
C TYR A 31 -2.05 4.29 7.78
N HIS A 32 -1.89 5.12 6.74
CA HIS A 32 -1.77 6.57 6.92
C HIS A 32 -2.98 7.15 7.66
N HIS A 33 -4.20 6.76 7.27
CA HIS A 33 -5.42 7.20 7.95
C HIS A 33 -5.61 6.55 9.32
N ALA A 34 -5.19 5.30 9.52
CA ALA A 34 -5.19 4.69 10.85
C ALA A 34 -4.28 5.48 11.82
N ARG A 35 -3.11 5.96 11.35
CA ARG A 35 -2.16 6.74 12.13
C ARG A 35 -2.62 8.16 12.49
N SER A 36 -3.62 8.72 11.79
CA SER A 36 -4.23 9.99 12.20
C SER A 36 -5.19 9.84 13.37
N GLU A 37 -5.69 8.63 13.63
CA GLU A 37 -6.72 8.35 14.64
C GLU A 37 -6.24 7.47 15.80
N PHE A 38 -5.22 6.64 15.56
CA PHE A 38 -4.68 5.66 16.50
C PHE A 38 -3.17 5.85 16.69
N ARG A 39 -2.70 5.65 17.94
CA ARG A 39 -1.27 5.65 18.24
C ARG A 39 -0.61 4.40 17.66
N GLN A 40 0.71 4.44 17.42
CA GLN A 40 1.42 3.31 16.80
C GLN A 40 1.24 2.00 17.57
N ASN A 41 1.33 2.05 18.90
CA ASN A 41 1.15 0.87 19.76
C ASN A 41 -0.31 0.34 19.80
N GLN A 42 -1.24 1.04 19.16
CA GLN A 42 -2.63 0.61 18.99
C GLN A 42 -2.88 0.03 17.60
N ILE A 43 -1.88 -0.02 16.73
CA ILE A 43 -2.00 -0.53 15.37
C ILE A 43 -1.04 -1.71 15.23
N ARG A 44 -1.60 -2.90 15.02
CA ARG A 44 -0.85 -4.09 14.65
C ARG A 44 -1.12 -4.37 13.17
N ARG A 45 -0.08 -4.78 12.45
CA ARG A 45 -0.13 -5.09 11.03
C ARG A 45 0.25 -6.54 10.82
N GLU A 46 -0.33 -7.17 9.80
CA GLU A 46 0.04 -8.54 9.43
C GLU A 46 -0.09 -9.51 10.63
N GLU A 47 -1.19 -9.35 11.40
CA GLU A 47 -1.42 -10.04 12.67
C GLU A 47 -1.68 -11.54 12.41
N PRO A 48 -0.97 -12.47 13.08
CA PRO A 48 -1.18 -13.89 12.91
C PRO A 48 -2.59 -14.38 13.27
N ALA A 49 -3.25 -15.01 12.29
CA ALA A 49 -4.59 -15.60 12.41
C ALA A 49 -4.59 -17.07 11.94
N GLU A 50 -5.66 -17.81 12.21
CA GLU A 50 -5.77 -19.16 11.65
C GLU A 50 -5.86 -19.06 10.12
N GLY A 51 -5.00 -19.81 9.40
CA GLY A 51 -4.98 -19.78 7.93
C GLY A 51 -4.26 -18.59 7.29
N GLY A 52 -3.57 -17.73 8.07
CA GLY A 52 -2.73 -16.67 7.52
C GLY A 52 -2.51 -15.49 8.45
N LYS A 53 -2.61 -14.29 7.89
CA LYS A 53 -2.48 -13.01 8.60
C LYS A 53 -3.63 -12.09 8.25
N VAL A 54 -4.04 -11.25 9.19
CA VAL A 54 -5.02 -10.17 8.96
C VAL A 54 -4.25 -8.88 8.79
N ASP A 55 -4.66 -8.07 7.80
CA ASP A 55 -3.89 -6.90 7.37
C ASP A 55 -3.69 -5.89 8.51
N PHE A 56 -4.76 -5.54 9.23
CA PHE A 56 -4.71 -4.58 10.33
C PHE A 56 -5.53 -5.03 11.54
N VAL A 57 -4.99 -4.77 12.72
CA VAL A 57 -5.73 -4.82 13.99
C VAL A 57 -5.53 -3.51 14.74
N LEU A 58 -6.62 -2.79 14.95
CA LEU A 58 -6.67 -1.51 15.65
C LEU A 58 -7.25 -1.71 17.05
N GLU A 59 -6.53 -1.29 18.08
CA GLU A 59 -6.95 -1.47 19.47
C GLU A 59 -7.39 -0.14 20.09
N ASP A 60 -8.67 -0.07 20.48
CA ASP A 60 -9.19 1.02 21.31
C ASP A 60 -9.27 0.57 22.78
N ALA A 61 -9.67 1.48 23.67
CA ALA A 61 -9.74 1.21 25.10
C ALA A 61 -10.62 -0.01 25.43
N ASP A 62 -11.77 -0.14 24.75
CA ASP A 62 -12.83 -1.11 25.06
C ASP A 62 -12.98 -2.26 24.05
N ARG A 63 -12.30 -2.17 22.90
CA ARG A 63 -12.52 -3.10 21.78
C ARG A 63 -11.29 -3.25 20.89
N VAL A 64 -11.35 -4.29 20.06
CA VAL A 64 -10.40 -4.54 18.98
C VAL A 64 -11.16 -4.44 17.65
N ILE A 65 -10.56 -3.82 16.65
CA ILE A 65 -11.10 -3.75 15.29
C ILE A 65 -10.15 -4.52 14.38
N ALA A 66 -10.62 -5.60 13.78
CA ALA A 66 -9.84 -6.41 12.84
C ALA A 66 -10.27 -6.06 11.42
N VAL A 67 -9.31 -5.79 10.53
CA VAL A 67 -9.58 -5.33 9.17
C VAL A 67 -8.81 -6.17 8.18
N GLU A 68 -9.54 -6.72 7.21
CA GLU A 68 -8.99 -7.25 5.98
C GLU A 68 -9.33 -6.28 4.84
N LEU A 69 -8.31 -5.87 4.08
CA LEU A 69 -8.41 -5.00 2.92
C LEU A 69 -8.28 -5.83 1.65
N LYS A 70 -9.18 -5.61 0.69
CA LYS A 70 -9.08 -6.19 -0.65
C LYS A 70 -9.18 -5.11 -1.70
N ALA A 71 -8.06 -4.89 -2.39
CA ALA A 71 -7.95 -3.85 -3.40
C ALA A 71 -6.85 -4.20 -4.41
N GLY A 72 -6.77 -3.40 -5.47
CA GLY A 72 -5.64 -3.43 -6.39
C GLY A 72 -5.84 -4.19 -7.70
N ALA A 73 -5.00 -3.83 -8.68
CA ALA A 73 -5.23 -4.05 -10.11
C ALA A 73 -4.53 -5.26 -10.69
N ASN A 74 -3.43 -5.66 -10.05
CA ASN A 74 -2.47 -6.57 -10.64
C ASN A 74 -2.65 -7.98 -10.11
N GLY A 75 -2.30 -8.97 -10.93
CA GLY A 75 -2.46 -10.41 -10.71
C GLY A 75 -1.68 -11.03 -9.55
N HIS A 76 -1.42 -10.29 -8.47
CA HIS A 76 -1.02 -10.85 -7.18
C HIS A 76 -2.19 -11.64 -6.57
N ARG A 77 -1.88 -12.68 -5.79
CA ARG A 77 -2.86 -13.64 -5.23
C ARG A 77 -4.05 -13.01 -4.50
N ASN A 78 -3.95 -11.74 -4.10
CA ASN A 78 -4.92 -11.06 -3.24
C ASN A 78 -5.74 -9.95 -3.93
N SER A 79 -5.48 -9.62 -5.21
CA SER A 79 -6.29 -8.59 -5.88
C SER A 79 -7.74 -8.98 -5.99
N LEU A 80 -8.64 -7.99 -5.98
CA LEU A 80 -10.08 -8.22 -6.09
C LEU A 80 -10.47 -9.05 -7.35
N ALA A 81 -9.74 -8.85 -8.45
CA ALA A 81 -9.91 -9.63 -9.67
C ALA A 81 -9.54 -11.11 -9.46
N ASN A 82 -8.40 -11.38 -8.83
CA ASN A 82 -7.94 -12.73 -8.56
C ASN A 82 -8.80 -13.42 -7.49
N MET A 83 -9.28 -12.68 -6.49
CA MET A 83 -10.19 -13.18 -5.46
C MET A 83 -11.42 -13.85 -6.08
N LYS A 84 -12.05 -13.21 -7.09
CA LYS A 84 -13.19 -13.82 -7.82
C LYS A 84 -12.81 -15.13 -8.51
N GLU A 85 -11.61 -15.20 -9.08
CA GLU A 85 -11.11 -16.39 -9.77
C GLU A 85 -10.87 -17.56 -8.78
N VAL A 86 -10.24 -17.26 -7.63
CA VAL A 86 -9.83 -18.28 -6.65
C VAL A 86 -10.89 -18.61 -5.60
N GLU A 87 -11.99 -17.86 -5.56
CA GLU A 87 -13.16 -18.13 -4.71
C GLU A 87 -13.67 -19.57 -4.89
N SER A 88 -13.74 -20.04 -6.13
CA SER A 88 -14.14 -21.42 -6.47
C SER A 88 -13.22 -22.50 -5.87
N LYS A 89 -12.01 -22.12 -5.44
CA LYS A 89 -10.99 -22.98 -4.84
C LYS A 89 -10.88 -22.79 -3.33
N GLY A 90 -11.81 -22.06 -2.70
CA GLY A 90 -11.84 -21.81 -1.27
C GLY A 90 -10.71 -20.89 -0.77
N LYS A 91 -10.10 -20.10 -1.65
CA LYS A 91 -9.01 -19.16 -1.31
C LYS A 91 -9.36 -17.70 -1.60
N GLY A 92 -10.64 -17.42 -1.82
CA GLY A 92 -11.17 -16.08 -2.05
C GLY A 92 -11.64 -15.41 -0.75
N LEU A 93 -12.62 -14.51 -0.84
CA LEU A 93 -13.10 -13.72 0.29
C LEU A 93 -13.61 -14.55 1.46
N GLN A 94 -14.14 -15.75 1.20
CA GLN A 94 -14.57 -16.65 2.26
C GLN A 94 -13.42 -17.10 3.18
N HIS A 95 -12.21 -17.26 2.62
CA HIS A 95 -11.00 -17.56 3.41
C HIS A 95 -10.64 -16.38 4.31
N ASP A 96 -10.73 -15.16 3.80
CA ASP A 96 -10.41 -13.98 4.59
C ASP A 96 -11.42 -13.70 5.70
N LEU A 97 -12.71 -13.94 5.45
CA LEU A 97 -13.74 -13.91 6.49
C LEU A 97 -13.44 -14.93 7.60
N ALA A 98 -12.98 -16.14 7.25
CA ALA A 98 -12.58 -17.15 8.22
C ALA A 98 -11.36 -16.69 9.07
N LYS A 99 -10.37 -16.00 8.47
CA LYS A 99 -9.25 -15.40 9.21
C LYS A 99 -9.76 -14.40 10.25
N LEU A 100 -10.61 -13.46 9.83
CA LEU A 100 -11.21 -12.44 10.71
C LEU A 100 -12.00 -13.09 11.86
N HIS A 101 -12.81 -14.10 11.55
CA HIS A 101 -13.59 -14.82 12.55
C HIS A 101 -12.69 -15.57 13.55
N SER A 102 -11.54 -16.11 13.13
CA SER A 102 -10.58 -16.75 14.04
C SER A 102 -9.99 -15.78 15.08
N LEU A 103 -9.79 -14.51 14.72
CA LEU A 103 -9.33 -13.49 15.67
C LEU A 103 -10.39 -13.16 16.72
N GLN A 104 -11.67 -13.11 16.32
CA GLN A 104 -12.78 -12.86 17.25
C GLN A 104 -12.78 -13.85 18.43
N ARG A 105 -12.48 -15.13 18.17
CA ARG A 105 -12.48 -16.20 19.19
C ARG A 105 -11.29 -16.13 20.16
N ARG A 106 -10.21 -15.44 19.80
CA ARG A 106 -8.94 -15.41 20.56
C ARG A 106 -8.75 -14.15 21.38
N SER A 107 -9.53 -13.10 21.11
CA SER A 107 -9.41 -11.81 21.79
C SER A 107 -10.10 -11.83 23.16
N SER A 108 -9.47 -11.19 24.14
CA SER A 108 -10.07 -10.93 25.47
C SER A 108 -11.00 -9.72 25.48
N LYS A 109 -10.97 -8.90 24.42
CA LYS A 109 -11.86 -7.75 24.19
C LYS A 109 -12.85 -8.07 23.08
N PRO A 110 -14.05 -7.44 23.07
CA PRO A 110 -14.96 -7.49 21.92
C PRO A 110 -14.24 -7.12 20.62
N VAL A 111 -14.44 -7.93 19.57
CA VAL A 111 -13.81 -7.73 18.26
C VAL A 111 -14.86 -7.30 17.24
N GLU A 112 -14.62 -6.16 16.59
CA GLU A 112 -15.38 -5.67 15.45
C GLU A 112 -14.59 -6.01 14.17
N SER A 113 -15.08 -6.97 13.38
CA SER A 113 -14.40 -7.40 12.15
C SER A 113 -14.91 -6.65 10.93
N TRP A 114 -14.01 -6.29 10.02
CA TRP A 114 -14.29 -5.54 8.80
C TRP A 114 -13.60 -6.16 7.60
N LEU A 115 -14.38 -6.46 6.57
CA LEU A 115 -13.89 -6.67 5.22
C LEU A 115 -14.07 -5.37 4.43
N VAL A 116 -12.97 -4.76 3.97
CA VAL A 116 -12.95 -3.46 3.31
C VAL A 116 -12.45 -3.63 1.88
N CYS A 117 -13.33 -3.38 0.90
CA CYS A 117 -13.02 -3.58 -0.52
C CYS A 117 -12.97 -2.26 -1.29
N VAL A 118 -11.99 -2.13 -2.19
CA VAL A 118 -11.92 -1.05 -3.18
C VAL A 118 -11.84 -1.65 -4.57
N ASP A 119 -12.79 -1.24 -5.40
CA ASP A 119 -12.95 -1.73 -6.75
C ASP A 119 -12.36 -0.77 -7.76
N LEU A 120 -11.57 -1.30 -8.68
CA LEU A 120 -10.92 -0.55 -9.74
C LEU A 120 -11.83 -0.49 -10.97
N ALA A 121 -13.03 0.06 -10.77
CA ALA A 121 -14.08 0.04 -11.77
C ALA A 121 -13.66 0.71 -13.09
N ALA A 122 -12.83 1.75 -13.04
CA ALA A 122 -12.33 2.36 -14.26
C ALA A 122 -11.46 1.39 -15.10
N LEU A 123 -10.85 0.35 -14.50
CA LEU A 123 -10.06 -0.70 -15.16
C LEU A 123 -10.94 -1.87 -15.64
N GLY A 124 -12.25 -1.78 -15.44
CA GLY A 124 -13.19 -2.87 -15.67
C GLY A 124 -13.08 -3.98 -14.60
N ILE A 125 -12.46 -3.71 -13.46
CA ILE A 125 -12.41 -4.64 -12.31
C ILE A 125 -13.38 -4.11 -11.28
N ALA A 126 -14.61 -4.62 -11.29
CA ALA A 126 -15.65 -4.22 -10.36
C ALA A 126 -16.53 -5.41 -9.94
N PHE A 127 -17.15 -5.29 -8.78
CA PHE A 127 -18.21 -6.11 -8.26
C PHE A 127 -19.49 -5.74 -8.96
N PHE A 128 -20.15 -6.76 -9.49
CA PHE A 128 -21.53 -6.62 -9.91
C PHE A 128 -22.41 -6.56 -8.68
N ARG A 129 -23.66 -6.11 -8.88
CA ARG A 129 -24.65 -6.09 -7.81
C ARG A 129 -24.80 -7.45 -7.10
N SER A 130 -24.77 -8.55 -7.85
CA SER A 130 -24.83 -9.91 -7.30
C SER A 130 -23.62 -10.26 -6.44
N ASP A 131 -22.43 -9.72 -6.76
CA ASP A 131 -21.23 -9.91 -5.93
C ASP A 131 -21.39 -9.17 -4.60
N LEU A 132 -21.88 -7.92 -4.63
CA LEU A 132 -22.15 -7.14 -3.43
C LEU A 132 -23.18 -7.83 -2.53
N GLU A 133 -24.28 -8.33 -3.11
CA GLU A 133 -25.31 -9.08 -2.38
C GLU A 133 -24.72 -10.36 -1.77
N LYS A 134 -23.94 -11.14 -2.53
CA LYS A 134 -23.27 -12.35 -2.05
C LYS A 134 -22.31 -12.05 -0.89
N TYR A 135 -21.36 -11.14 -1.07
CA TYR A 135 -20.29 -10.93 -0.09
C TYR A 135 -20.75 -10.13 1.14
N SER A 136 -21.71 -9.22 0.99
CA SER A 136 -22.35 -8.59 2.16
C SER A 136 -23.15 -9.60 2.98
N GLY A 137 -23.86 -10.54 2.33
CA GLY A 137 -24.54 -11.65 3.00
C GLY A 137 -23.57 -12.56 3.76
N LEU A 138 -22.53 -13.04 3.08
CA LEU A 138 -21.50 -13.90 3.69
C LEU A 138 -20.78 -13.22 4.86
N SER A 139 -20.48 -11.92 4.74
CA SER A 139 -19.86 -11.16 5.83
C SER A 139 -20.79 -11.09 7.03
N ASN A 140 -22.08 -10.80 6.80
CA ASN A 140 -23.08 -10.74 7.85
C ASN A 140 -23.27 -12.08 8.57
N ASP A 141 -23.29 -13.20 7.84
CA ASP A 141 -23.40 -14.55 8.41
C ASP A 141 -22.21 -14.92 9.32
N GLN A 142 -21.06 -14.26 9.12
CA GLN A 142 -19.84 -14.42 9.93
C GLN A 142 -19.60 -13.24 10.88
N GLU A 143 -20.66 -12.49 11.24
CA GLU A 143 -20.60 -11.35 12.16
C GLU A 143 -19.50 -10.33 11.79
N THR A 144 -19.27 -10.17 10.49
CA THR A 144 -18.26 -9.28 9.91
C THR A 144 -18.96 -8.16 9.16
N SER A 145 -18.54 -6.93 9.43
CA SER A 145 -19.02 -5.77 8.70
C SER A 145 -18.34 -5.70 7.33
N PHE A 146 -19.07 -5.22 6.33
CA PHE A 146 -18.55 -5.10 4.97
C PHE A 146 -18.54 -3.63 4.55
N ALA A 147 -17.43 -3.15 4.00
CA ALA A 147 -17.30 -1.82 3.45
C ALA A 147 -16.81 -1.91 2.00
N TYR A 148 -17.37 -1.09 1.12
CA TYR A 148 -17.11 -1.15 -0.31
C TYR A 148 -17.09 0.24 -0.93
N LEU A 149 -16.13 0.46 -1.81
CA LEU A 149 -16.07 1.62 -2.70
C LEU A 149 -15.79 1.16 -4.12
N SER A 150 -16.61 1.61 -5.07
CA SER A 150 -16.21 1.69 -6.48
C SER A 150 -15.45 2.99 -6.71
N GLN A 151 -14.28 2.94 -7.35
CA GLN A 151 -13.48 4.13 -7.65
C GLN A 151 -14.22 5.22 -8.44
N LEU A 152 -15.26 4.84 -9.19
CA LEU A 152 -16.08 5.76 -9.98
C LEU A 152 -17.18 6.44 -9.16
N ASP A 153 -17.38 6.03 -7.90
CA ASP A 153 -18.47 6.51 -7.07
C ASP A 153 -18.01 7.68 -6.18
N ASP A 154 -18.95 8.55 -5.83
CA ASP A 154 -18.76 9.64 -4.86
C ASP A 154 -19.19 9.26 -3.45
N GLU A 155 -19.65 8.02 -3.28
CA GLU A 155 -20.11 7.46 -2.02
C GLU A 155 -19.51 6.07 -1.82
N TYR A 156 -19.15 5.74 -0.58
CA TYR A 156 -18.86 4.37 -0.20
C TYR A 156 -20.04 3.78 0.56
N GLN A 157 -20.13 2.45 0.55
CA GLN A 157 -21.23 1.71 1.15
C GLN A 157 -20.71 0.83 2.28
N THR A 158 -21.51 0.70 3.33
CA THR A 158 -21.22 -0.18 4.46
C THR A 158 -22.44 -1.04 4.78
N TRP A 159 -22.21 -2.30 5.12
CA TRP A 159 -23.19 -3.23 5.65
C TRP A 159 -22.75 -3.62 7.06
N VAL A 160 -23.53 -3.18 8.05
CA VAL A 160 -23.29 -3.47 9.47
C VAL A 160 -24.53 -4.15 10.01
N ALA A 161 -24.39 -5.36 10.54
CA ALA A 161 -25.51 -6.20 10.98
C ALA A 161 -26.62 -6.26 9.91
N GLY A 162 -26.23 -6.51 8.65
CA GLY A 162 -27.11 -6.60 7.49
C GLY A 162 -27.68 -5.28 6.99
N LYS A 163 -27.51 -4.17 7.72
CA LYS A 163 -28.02 -2.86 7.32
C LYS A 163 -27.05 -2.13 6.41
N ARG A 164 -27.49 -1.88 5.17
CA ARG A 164 -26.76 -1.06 4.19
C ARG A 164 -26.90 0.44 4.50
N THR A 165 -25.79 1.15 4.47
CA THR A 165 -25.71 2.61 4.57
C THR A 165 -24.76 3.14 3.48
N ALA A 166 -25.11 4.24 2.83
CA ALA A 166 -24.24 4.95 1.91
C ALA A 166 -23.72 6.23 2.58
N ARG A 167 -22.45 6.56 2.35
CA ARG A 167 -21.77 7.73 2.94
C ARG A 167 -21.01 8.46 1.86
N LYS A 168 -21.22 9.78 1.78
CA LYS A 168 -20.48 10.65 0.85
C LYS A 168 -19.02 10.71 1.23
N LEU A 169 -18.16 10.68 0.22
CA LEU A 169 -16.75 10.91 0.39
C LEU A 169 -16.48 12.40 0.60
N GLU A 170 -15.53 12.68 1.48
CA GLU A 170 -15.08 14.05 1.71
C GLU A 170 -14.12 14.46 0.60
N ALA A 171 -14.13 15.74 0.23
CA ALA A 171 -13.13 16.26 -0.68
C ALA A 171 -11.75 16.18 0.01
N PRO A 172 -10.69 15.72 -0.69
CA PRO A 172 -9.35 15.72 -0.12
C PRO A 172 -8.96 17.13 0.36
N GLN A 173 -8.55 17.25 1.62
CA GLN A 173 -8.05 18.52 2.13
C GLN A 173 -6.78 18.91 1.37
N ARG A 174 -6.70 20.17 0.92
CA ARG A 174 -5.50 20.71 0.29
C ARG A 174 -4.46 21.02 1.37
N THR A 175 -3.48 20.15 1.53
CA THR A 175 -2.30 20.41 2.37
C THR A 175 -1.34 21.33 1.61
N PRO A 176 -0.63 22.26 2.30
CA PRO A 176 0.48 22.99 1.68
C PRO A 176 1.47 22.03 1.05
N GLN A 177 1.76 22.24 -0.22
CA GLN A 177 2.62 21.36 -0.98
C GLN A 177 4.08 21.66 -0.63
N VAL A 178 4.83 20.61 -0.32
CA VAL A 178 6.28 20.69 -0.05
C VAL A 178 7.02 20.11 -1.24
N ASP A 179 8.12 20.76 -1.63
CA ASP A 179 9.02 20.26 -2.67
C ASP A 179 9.59 18.89 -2.25
N PRO A 180 9.30 17.80 -3.00
CA PRO A 180 9.79 16.47 -2.66
C PRO A 180 11.31 16.37 -2.61
N TRP A 181 12.05 17.17 -3.39
CA TRP A 181 13.52 17.16 -3.36
C TRP A 181 14.06 17.65 -2.03
N GLN A 182 13.53 18.78 -1.54
CA GLN A 182 13.91 19.34 -0.25
C GLN A 182 13.53 18.41 0.89
N LEU A 183 12.35 17.79 0.79
CA LEU A 183 11.88 16.85 1.79
C LEU A 183 12.78 15.61 1.87
N MET A 184 13.19 15.03 0.74
CA MET A 184 14.08 13.87 0.72
C MET A 184 15.50 14.17 1.20
N ALA A 185 15.95 15.42 1.07
CA ALA A 185 17.22 15.88 1.65
C ALA A 185 17.12 16.24 3.16
N SER A 186 15.91 16.23 3.74
CA SER A 186 15.67 16.67 5.11
C SER A 186 16.15 15.63 6.13
N LYS A 187 17.15 16.01 6.94
CA LYS A 187 17.57 15.20 8.10
C LYS A 187 16.43 14.98 9.10
N ALA A 188 15.52 15.95 9.24
CA ALA A 188 14.40 15.84 10.17
C ALA A 188 13.44 14.71 9.77
N LEU A 189 13.09 14.61 8.48
CA LEU A 189 12.26 13.52 7.97
C LEU A 189 12.87 12.15 8.30
N TRP A 190 14.15 11.97 7.96
CA TRP A 190 14.83 10.69 8.18
C TRP A 190 14.97 10.36 9.66
N ASN A 191 15.31 11.34 10.51
CA ASN A 191 15.40 11.13 11.95
C ASN A 191 14.04 10.70 12.54
N ASP A 192 12.96 11.38 12.16
CA ASP A 192 11.61 11.03 12.62
C ASP A 192 11.21 9.63 12.13
N PHE A 193 11.46 9.33 10.85
CA PHE A 193 11.19 8.01 10.27
C PHE A 193 11.95 6.90 11.03
N PHE A 194 13.27 7.01 11.19
CA PHE A 194 14.06 5.99 11.89
C PHE A 194 13.70 5.90 13.38
N ALA A 195 13.32 7.01 14.03
CA ALA A 195 12.83 6.99 15.40
C ALA A 195 11.48 6.26 15.53
N GLU A 196 10.60 6.39 14.54
CA GLU A 196 9.35 5.62 14.49
C GLU A 196 9.62 4.14 14.22
N VAL A 197 10.48 3.82 13.26
CA VAL A 197 10.86 2.43 12.94
C VAL A 197 11.56 1.73 14.11
N ALA A 198 12.41 2.42 14.87
CA ALA A 198 13.04 1.85 16.06
C ALA A 198 12.02 1.40 17.14
N ARG A 199 10.79 1.93 17.09
CA ARG A 199 9.68 1.55 17.98
C ARG A 199 8.72 0.53 17.34
N ASP A 200 8.91 0.22 16.06
CA ASP A 200 8.09 -0.72 15.31
C ASP A 200 8.85 -2.04 15.11
N SER A 201 8.34 -3.11 15.72
CA SER A 201 8.90 -4.45 15.53
C SER A 201 8.30 -5.17 14.32
N GLY A 202 7.61 -4.45 13.42
CA GLY A 202 6.86 -5.02 12.31
C GLY A 202 7.72 -5.67 11.21
N PRO A 203 7.06 -6.26 10.19
CA PRO A 203 7.71 -6.72 8.96
C PRO A 203 8.30 -5.56 8.12
N GLU A 204 8.96 -5.88 7.02
CA GLU A 204 9.55 -4.87 6.12
C GLU A 204 8.49 -3.94 5.48
N CYS A 205 7.37 -4.50 5.01
CA CYS A 205 6.24 -3.73 4.47
C CYS A 205 5.72 -2.70 5.50
N SER A 206 5.83 -3.04 6.78
CA SER A 206 5.47 -2.14 7.86
C SER A 206 6.37 -0.90 7.94
N HIS A 207 7.65 -1.03 7.60
CA HIS A 207 8.55 0.12 7.52
C HIS A 207 8.27 0.96 6.26
N VAL A 208 7.87 0.32 5.17
CA VAL A 208 7.44 1.00 3.94
C VAL A 208 6.21 1.88 4.20
N ASP A 209 5.17 1.39 4.90
CA ASP A 209 4.01 2.23 5.21
C ASP A 209 4.35 3.36 6.20
N LEU A 210 5.31 3.15 7.11
CA LEU A 210 5.79 4.21 8.01
C LEU A 210 6.44 5.34 7.20
N PHE A 211 7.24 4.99 6.21
CA PHE A 211 7.85 5.98 5.32
C PHE A 211 6.78 6.68 4.47
N TYR A 212 5.82 5.93 3.93
CA TYR A 212 4.65 6.48 3.24
C TYR A 212 3.92 7.50 4.12
N HIS A 213 3.56 7.12 5.34
CA HIS A 213 2.89 8.01 6.28
C HIS A 213 3.73 9.26 6.59
N ALA A 214 5.03 9.13 6.81
CA ALA A 214 5.92 10.25 7.08
C ALA A 214 5.95 11.27 5.93
N LEU A 215 6.05 10.79 4.68
CA LEU A 215 6.01 11.64 3.48
C LEU A 215 4.66 12.34 3.30
N ARG A 216 3.55 11.61 3.48
CA ARG A 216 2.20 12.17 3.37
C ARG A 216 1.93 13.21 4.46
N ARG A 217 2.36 12.94 5.71
CA ARG A 217 2.29 13.87 6.85
C ARG A 217 3.12 15.13 6.60
N ALA A 218 4.24 15.00 5.89
CA ALA A 218 5.09 16.11 5.50
C ALA A 218 4.57 16.92 4.29
N GLY A 219 3.43 16.55 3.70
CA GLY A 219 2.74 17.36 2.69
C GLY A 219 2.88 16.86 1.25
N LEU A 220 3.55 15.72 0.99
CA LEU A 220 3.51 15.12 -0.34
C LEU A 220 2.12 14.59 -0.64
N LEU A 221 1.67 14.73 -1.89
CA LEU A 221 0.39 14.26 -2.38
C LEU A 221 0.36 12.74 -2.61
N HIS A 222 -0.83 12.14 -2.61
CA HIS A 222 -1.03 10.70 -2.84
C HIS A 222 -0.57 10.25 -4.23
N ARG A 223 -0.38 11.20 -5.16
CA ARG A 223 0.16 11.00 -6.51
C ARG A 223 1.68 11.19 -6.60
N GLN A 224 2.35 11.54 -5.50
CA GLN A 224 3.80 11.74 -5.46
C GLN A 224 4.53 10.60 -4.75
N VAL A 225 3.81 9.71 -4.08
CA VAL A 225 4.34 8.66 -3.21
C VAL A 225 3.74 7.30 -3.59
N ALA A 226 4.56 6.36 -4.07
CA ALA A 226 4.10 5.01 -4.41
C ALA A 226 4.95 3.95 -3.69
N SER A 227 4.32 3.12 -2.86
CA SER A 227 4.97 2.01 -2.14
C SER A 227 5.22 0.76 -2.98
N GLU A 228 4.63 0.64 -4.17
CA GLU A 228 4.99 -0.38 -5.16
C GLU A 228 4.62 0.16 -6.55
N VAL A 229 5.60 0.25 -7.46
CA VAL A 229 5.40 0.86 -8.78
C VAL A 229 6.04 0.04 -9.91
N PHE A 230 5.23 -0.44 -10.84
CA PHE A 230 5.69 -1.12 -12.05
C PHE A 230 6.20 -0.12 -13.11
N PHE A 231 7.44 -0.26 -13.56
CA PHE A 231 7.92 0.40 -14.76
C PHE A 231 7.97 -0.63 -15.88
N ASN A 232 7.44 -0.31 -17.05
CA ASN A 232 7.53 -1.24 -18.17
C ASN A 232 8.97 -1.45 -18.63
N CYS A 233 9.81 -0.41 -18.56
CA CYS A 233 11.23 -0.50 -18.86
C CYS A 233 11.96 -1.52 -17.97
N THR A 234 11.44 -1.83 -16.77
CA THR A 234 12.02 -2.85 -15.86
C THR A 234 11.53 -4.28 -16.10
N ARG A 235 10.77 -4.53 -17.16
CA ARG A 235 10.24 -5.87 -17.50
C ARG A 235 11.34 -6.85 -17.91
N TYR A 236 11.40 -8.02 -17.28
CA TYR A 236 12.33 -9.12 -17.61
C TYR A 236 11.58 -10.42 -17.93
N GLY A 237 10.73 -10.37 -18.95
CA GLY A 237 9.92 -11.52 -19.36
C GLY A 237 8.55 -11.09 -19.82
N THR A 238 7.61 -12.03 -19.89
CA THR A 238 6.24 -11.74 -20.33
C THR A 238 5.39 -11.06 -19.26
N ARG A 239 5.64 -11.35 -17.97
CA ARG A 239 4.89 -10.80 -16.82
C ARG A 239 5.76 -10.54 -15.58
N GLN A 240 7.07 -10.48 -15.76
CA GLN A 240 8.04 -10.31 -14.67
C GLN A 240 8.66 -8.92 -14.75
N TYR A 241 8.79 -8.26 -13.61
CA TYR A 241 9.26 -6.89 -13.49
C TYR A 241 10.18 -6.78 -12.29
N TYR A 242 11.26 -6.01 -12.42
CA TYR A 242 11.98 -5.54 -11.24
C TYR A 242 11.18 -4.38 -10.67
N ILE A 243 10.51 -4.64 -9.55
CA ILE A 243 9.62 -3.69 -8.88
C ILE A 243 10.41 -3.11 -7.71
N PRO A 244 10.61 -1.78 -7.65
CA PRO A 244 11.16 -1.15 -6.47
C PRO A 244 10.15 -1.13 -5.33
N ASP A 245 10.66 -1.17 -4.10
CA ASP A 245 9.85 -1.05 -2.88
C ASP A 245 9.28 0.36 -2.68
N PHE A 246 9.79 1.37 -3.38
CA PHE A 246 9.24 2.72 -3.31
C PHE A 246 9.65 3.61 -4.47
N ALA A 247 8.78 4.53 -4.87
CA ALA A 247 9.13 5.62 -5.76
C ALA A 247 8.48 6.94 -5.37
N ILE A 248 9.21 8.02 -5.63
CA ILE A 248 8.79 9.40 -5.35
C ILE A 248 8.81 10.19 -6.64
N PHE A 249 7.76 10.97 -6.85
CA PHE A 249 7.55 11.78 -8.05
C PHE A 249 7.45 13.26 -7.72
N ASP A 250 7.79 14.10 -8.69
CA ASP A 250 7.65 15.54 -8.60
C ASP A 250 6.18 15.99 -8.59
N GLU A 251 5.98 17.30 -8.44
CA GLU A 251 4.66 17.92 -8.45
C GLU A 251 3.95 17.84 -9.80
N GLY A 252 4.73 17.70 -10.86
CA GLY A 252 4.30 17.66 -12.26
C GLY A 252 3.72 16.32 -12.67
N PHE A 253 3.84 15.26 -11.86
CA PHE A 253 3.23 13.96 -12.14
C PHE A 253 1.70 14.09 -12.20
N PRO A 254 1.08 13.93 -13.39
CA PRO A 254 -0.35 14.16 -13.57
C PRO A 254 -1.18 12.90 -13.27
N GLY A 255 -0.53 11.81 -12.83
CA GLY A 255 -1.16 10.50 -12.75
C GLY A 255 -1.84 10.24 -11.41
N HIS A 256 -3.00 9.60 -11.48
CA HIS A 256 -3.37 8.63 -10.46
C HIS A 256 -2.38 7.47 -10.61
N PHE A 257 -1.73 7.02 -9.54
CA PHE A 257 -0.75 5.95 -9.66
C PHE A 257 -1.33 4.78 -10.45
N GLN A 258 -0.51 4.26 -11.36
CA GLN A 258 -0.70 3.11 -12.23
C GLN A 258 -2.14 2.68 -12.57
N LEU A 259 -2.64 3.21 -13.69
CA LEU A 259 -3.31 2.47 -14.79
C LEU A 259 -4.49 3.27 -15.35
N TYR A 260 -4.31 4.47 -15.91
CA TYR A 260 -5.23 4.93 -16.97
C TYR A 260 -4.51 5.67 -18.08
N GLY A 261 -5.03 5.43 -19.27
CA GLY A 261 -4.73 6.11 -20.51
C GLY A 261 -5.77 5.72 -21.56
N ASN A 262 -6.18 4.45 -21.57
CA ASN A 262 -7.37 3.90 -22.22
C ASN A 262 -7.56 2.45 -21.72
N ASN A 263 -8.79 1.95 -21.61
CA ASN A 263 -9.19 0.62 -21.10
C ASN A 263 -8.67 -0.59 -21.92
N ARG A 264 -7.38 -0.61 -22.25
CA ARG A 264 -6.66 -1.70 -22.88
C ARG A 264 -5.46 -2.02 -21.98
N ARG A 265 -5.43 -3.28 -21.54
CA ARG A 265 -4.65 -3.90 -20.45
C ARG A 265 -3.12 -3.78 -20.48
N THR A 266 -2.55 -2.86 -21.25
CA THR A 266 -1.11 -2.56 -21.26
C THR A 266 -0.92 -1.26 -22.04
N VAL A 267 -0.95 -0.12 -21.35
CA VAL A 267 -0.32 1.10 -21.88
C VAL A 267 0.77 1.49 -20.90
N GLU A 268 1.97 1.56 -21.43
CA GLU A 268 3.24 1.78 -20.77
C GLU A 268 3.31 3.26 -20.32
N ASN A 269 2.83 3.56 -19.11
CA ASN A 269 2.80 4.93 -18.57
C ASN A 269 4.18 5.47 -18.15
N ASP A 270 5.25 4.78 -18.53
CA ASP A 270 6.64 5.19 -18.28
C ASP A 270 6.91 6.58 -18.88
N GLN A 271 6.28 6.92 -20.01
CA GLN A 271 6.35 8.26 -20.61
C GLN A 271 5.87 9.41 -19.70
N TYR A 272 5.03 9.11 -18.71
CA TYR A 272 4.53 10.09 -17.72
C TYR A 272 5.25 9.96 -16.39
N LYS A 273 5.59 8.73 -15.98
CA LYS A 273 6.28 8.44 -14.71
C LYS A 273 7.72 8.88 -14.74
N LEU A 274 8.48 8.50 -15.76
CA LEU A 274 9.93 8.66 -15.79
C LEU A 274 10.36 10.13 -15.81
N PRO A 275 9.73 11.05 -16.56
CA PRO A 275 10.11 12.46 -16.51
C PRO A 275 9.89 13.12 -15.14
N ALA A 276 8.93 12.61 -14.35
CA ALA A 276 8.59 13.11 -13.04
C ALA A 276 9.25 12.31 -11.90
N LEU A 277 10.00 11.26 -12.20
CA LEU A 277 10.60 10.37 -11.19
C LEU A 277 11.76 11.08 -10.51
N LEU A 278 11.70 11.19 -9.18
CA LEU A 278 12.72 11.85 -8.38
C LEU A 278 13.58 10.86 -7.59
N SER A 279 12.97 9.80 -7.08
CA SER A 279 13.71 8.78 -6.33
C SER A 279 13.10 7.41 -6.47
N VAL A 280 13.97 6.40 -6.44
CA VAL A 280 13.66 4.99 -6.35
C VAL A 280 14.34 4.46 -5.10
N LEU A 281 13.60 3.77 -4.25
CA LEU A 281 14.12 3.23 -3.00
C LEU A 281 13.88 1.73 -2.92
N GLU A 282 14.83 1.04 -2.30
CA GLU A 282 14.65 -0.32 -1.77
C GLU A 282 14.73 -0.26 -0.26
N PHE A 283 13.92 -1.07 0.40
CA PHE A 283 13.90 -1.20 1.85
C PHE A 283 14.47 -2.56 2.25
N LYS A 284 15.26 -2.54 3.33
CA LYS A 284 15.60 -3.77 4.05
C LYS A 284 15.42 -3.63 5.54
N GLY A 285 14.69 -4.57 6.12
CA GLY A 285 14.60 -4.72 7.57
C GLY A 285 13.39 -5.50 8.03
N GLY A 286 12.87 -5.10 9.18
CA GLY A 286 11.78 -5.79 9.87
C GLY A 286 12.24 -7.00 10.69
N GLU A 287 11.29 -7.63 11.38
CA GLU A 287 11.56 -8.72 12.32
C GLU A 287 12.26 -9.92 11.68
N SER A 288 11.76 -10.37 10.52
CA SER A 288 12.32 -11.54 9.83
C SER A 288 13.75 -11.34 9.35
N PHE A 289 14.10 -10.11 8.97
CA PHE A 289 15.47 -9.74 8.63
C PHE A 289 16.37 -9.73 9.87
N ARG A 290 15.92 -9.09 10.97
CA ARG A 290 16.67 -9.02 12.25
C ARG A 290 16.94 -10.38 12.86
N ALA A 291 16.07 -11.36 12.64
CA ALA A 291 16.25 -12.74 13.11
C ALA A 291 17.42 -13.49 12.42
N LYS A 292 17.94 -12.97 11.30
CA LYS A 292 19.02 -13.61 10.54
C LYS A 292 20.41 -13.24 11.09
N SER A 293 21.39 -14.09 10.78
CA SER A 293 22.80 -13.81 11.08
C SER A 293 23.27 -12.54 10.35
N ILE A 294 24.31 -11.89 10.88
CA ILE A 294 24.86 -10.67 10.27
C ILE A 294 25.35 -10.91 8.85
N SER A 295 26.03 -12.03 8.60
CA SER A 295 26.48 -12.38 7.25
C SER A 295 25.30 -12.48 6.29
N LYS A 296 24.21 -13.13 6.71
CA LYS A 296 23.02 -13.26 5.87
C LYS A 296 22.32 -11.92 5.63
N ARG A 297 22.24 -11.07 6.66
CA ARG A 297 21.71 -9.71 6.54
C ARG A 297 22.52 -8.87 5.54
N LYS A 298 23.86 -8.96 5.57
CA LYS A 298 24.73 -8.29 4.59
C LYS A 298 24.52 -8.80 3.16
N GLU A 299 24.41 -10.11 2.97
CA GLU A 299 24.12 -10.71 1.65
C GLU A 299 22.81 -10.17 1.07
N GLU A 300 21.75 -10.09 1.87
CA GLU A 300 20.46 -9.58 1.42
C GLU A 300 20.50 -8.09 1.07
N ILE A 301 21.21 -7.27 1.86
CA ILE A 301 21.45 -5.86 1.52
C ILE A 301 22.19 -5.74 0.19
N VAL A 302 23.26 -6.52 -0.02
CA VAL A 302 24.02 -6.51 -1.28
C VAL A 302 23.13 -6.92 -2.45
N SER A 303 22.30 -7.95 -2.29
CA SER A 303 21.37 -8.41 -3.32
C SER A 303 20.41 -7.30 -3.78
N ASP A 304 19.88 -6.48 -2.86
CA ASP A 304 18.98 -5.38 -3.23
C ASP A 304 19.72 -4.18 -3.82
N VAL A 305 20.94 -3.91 -3.37
CA VAL A 305 21.83 -2.91 -4.02
C VAL A 305 22.15 -3.34 -5.45
N GLU A 306 22.44 -4.61 -5.69
CA GLU A 306 22.67 -5.15 -7.04
C GLU A 306 21.40 -5.09 -7.90
N LYS A 307 20.23 -5.38 -7.33
CA LYS A 307 18.94 -5.21 -8.00
C LYS A 307 18.74 -3.76 -8.45
N LEU A 308 19.00 -2.78 -7.57
CA LEU A 308 18.96 -1.35 -7.93
C LEU A 308 19.95 -1.00 -9.03
N ALA A 309 21.24 -1.30 -8.81
CA ALA A 309 22.33 -0.81 -9.64
C ALA A 309 22.43 -1.50 -10.99
N GLN A 310 22.10 -2.80 -11.06
CA GLN A 310 22.29 -3.61 -12.27
C GLN A 310 20.99 -3.86 -13.03
N GLN A 311 19.84 -3.86 -12.34
CA GLN A 311 18.56 -4.19 -12.97
C GLN A 311 17.67 -2.96 -13.14
N ILE A 312 17.46 -2.14 -12.10
CA ILE A 312 16.48 -1.04 -12.15
C ILE A 312 17.08 0.22 -12.78
N LYS A 313 18.21 0.73 -12.25
CA LYS A 313 18.86 1.98 -12.67
C LYS A 313 19.18 2.01 -14.17
N PRO A 314 19.90 1.03 -14.75
CA PRO A 314 20.29 1.08 -16.16
C PRO A 314 19.07 1.09 -17.09
N ARG A 315 17.98 0.42 -16.70
CA ARG A 315 16.75 0.35 -17.50
C ARG A 315 15.95 1.64 -17.48
N ILE A 316 15.88 2.31 -16.33
CA ILE A 316 15.26 3.63 -16.20
C ILE A 316 16.08 4.68 -16.96
N GLU A 317 17.41 4.66 -16.84
CA GLU A 317 18.29 5.62 -17.52
C GLU A 317 18.34 5.41 -19.04
N ALA A 318 18.13 4.19 -19.54
CA ALA A 318 18.01 3.89 -20.96
C ALA A 318 16.61 4.15 -21.53
N ALA A 319 15.57 4.21 -20.71
CA ALA A 319 14.20 4.45 -21.17
C ALA A 319 13.97 5.72 -22.03
N PRO A 320 14.63 6.89 -21.82
CA PRO A 320 14.39 8.08 -22.64
C PRO A 320 14.73 7.90 -24.11
N SER A 321 15.70 7.06 -24.48
CA SER A 321 16.00 6.80 -25.89
C SER A 321 14.87 6.10 -26.65
N PHE A 322 13.90 5.51 -25.92
CA PHE A 322 12.74 4.83 -26.49
C PHE A 322 11.47 5.69 -26.50
N LEU A 323 11.47 6.84 -25.84
CA LEU A 323 10.26 7.66 -25.60
C LEU A 323 10.08 8.83 -26.57
N ASP A 324 10.96 8.97 -27.57
CA ASP A 324 10.89 9.91 -28.70
C ASP A 324 10.48 11.36 -28.32
N ARG A 325 10.92 11.80 -27.14
CA ARG A 325 10.66 13.14 -26.61
C ARG A 325 11.95 13.69 -26.02
N ALA A 326 12.35 14.87 -26.49
CA ALA A 326 13.45 15.68 -25.99
C ALA A 326 13.21 16.25 -24.57
N LYS A 327 12.53 15.52 -23.69
CA LYS A 327 12.42 15.88 -22.27
C LYS A 327 13.56 15.23 -21.53
N THR A 328 14.44 16.05 -20.98
CA THR A 328 15.47 15.63 -20.03
C THR A 328 14.77 14.89 -18.89
N ILE A 329 15.09 13.63 -18.68
CA ILE A 329 14.67 12.90 -17.48
C ILE A 329 15.45 13.49 -16.31
N ALA A 330 14.76 13.82 -15.23
CA ALA A 330 15.42 14.12 -13.97
C ALA A 330 16.23 12.89 -13.55
N SER A 331 17.54 13.02 -13.30
CA SER A 331 18.35 11.90 -12.81
C SER A 331 17.83 11.48 -11.43
N PRO A 332 17.09 10.36 -11.31
CA PRO A 332 16.45 10.01 -10.05
C PRO A 332 17.52 9.53 -9.07
N LYS A 333 17.30 9.77 -7.78
CA LYS A 333 18.16 9.22 -6.72
C LYS A 333 17.78 7.77 -6.44
N TYR A 334 18.75 6.86 -6.51
CA TYR A 334 18.59 5.47 -6.13
C TYR A 334 19.11 5.27 -4.70
N THR A 335 18.25 4.85 -3.79
CA THR A 335 18.57 4.78 -2.35
C THR A 335 18.27 3.40 -1.78
N MET A 336 19.26 2.78 -1.13
CA MET A 336 19.03 1.62 -0.27
C MET A 336 18.77 2.08 1.17
N VAL A 337 17.60 1.77 1.71
CA VAL A 337 17.21 2.13 3.09
C VAL A 337 17.27 0.88 3.96
N VAL A 338 18.25 0.84 4.87
CA VAL A 338 18.32 -0.21 5.89
C VAL A 338 17.79 0.31 7.21
N THR A 339 16.77 -0.37 7.71
CA THR A 339 16.01 0.00 8.91
C THR A 339 16.44 -0.79 10.15
N ASP A 340 17.56 -1.50 10.05
CA ASP A 340 18.21 -2.22 11.14
C ASP A 340 19.21 -1.29 11.85
N SER A 341 19.16 -1.25 13.19
CA SER A 341 20.03 -0.39 14.01
C SER A 341 21.41 -1.00 14.28
N ASP A 342 21.70 -2.21 13.78
CA ASP A 342 23.00 -2.83 13.96
C ASP A 342 24.10 -2.02 13.25
N PRO A 343 25.08 -1.46 14.00
CA PRO A 343 26.08 -0.56 13.44
C PRO A 343 27.03 -1.27 12.45
N ARG A 344 27.02 -2.60 12.37
CA ARG A 344 27.83 -3.36 11.40
C ARG A 344 27.18 -3.48 10.03
N LEU A 345 25.91 -3.06 9.92
CA LEU A 345 25.12 -3.13 8.70
C LEU A 345 25.08 -1.79 7.94
N GLN A 346 25.79 -0.75 8.40
CA GLN A 346 25.67 0.63 7.88
C GLN A 346 25.40 0.68 6.38
N PRO A 347 24.31 1.35 5.97
CA PRO A 347 24.34 1.99 4.67
C PRO A 347 23.61 3.34 4.67
N CYS A 348 24.34 4.36 4.22
CA CYS A 348 23.79 5.30 3.25
C CYS A 348 24.66 5.12 2.02
N ILE A 349 24.19 4.39 1.00
CA ILE A 349 24.84 4.40 -0.31
C ILE A 349 23.84 5.04 -1.27
N GLU A 350 24.10 6.30 -1.60
CA GLU A 350 23.56 6.92 -2.83
C GLU A 350 24.28 6.23 -4.00
N ALA A 351 23.53 5.55 -4.88
CA ALA A 351 24.09 4.78 -6.01
C ALA A 351 24.00 5.53 -7.35
#